data_AF-A0A1F3SDJ1-F1
#
_entry.id   AF-A0A1F3SDJ1-F1
#
_cell.length_a   1.000
_cell.length_b   1.000
_cell.length_c   1.000
_cell.angle_alpha   90.00
_cell.angle_beta   90.00
_cell.angle_gamma   90.00
#
_symmetry.space_group_name_H-M   'P 1'
#
loop_
_entity.id
_entity.type
_entity.pdbx_description
1 polymer ?
#
loop_
_entity_poly.entity_id
_entity_poly.type
_entity_poly.pdbx_seq_one_letter_code
_entity_poly.pdbx_strand_id
1 'polypeptide(L)'
;MYLQGNLQMLFDALYDMGVIGPVLEMDWQGAIKEMYNDPYRLFEVMNVANSNQYDRERLVMKLETFDEKTLGYLAMEVAREYADFHSRNEVH
;
A
#
# COMPACT_ATOMS: atom_id res chain seq x y z
N MET A 1 8.85 -9.16 2.12
CA MET A 1 9.56 -7.88 1.90
C MET A 1 8.71 -6.85 2.60
N TYR A 2 9.27 -5.95 3.42
CA TYR A 2 8.49 -4.92 4.10
C TYR A 2 8.47 -3.66 3.24
N LEU A 3 7.50 -2.77 3.46
CA LEU A 3 7.56 -1.42 2.92
C LEU A 3 8.79 -0.73 3.52
N GLN A 4 9.74 -0.39 2.66
CA GLN A 4 10.98 0.28 3.06
C GLN A 4 10.90 1.72 2.58
N GLY A 5 10.95 2.67 3.51
CA GLY A 5 11.01 4.08 3.17
C GLY A 5 9.99 4.98 3.85
N ASN A 6 9.60 6.02 3.10
CA ASN A 6 8.63 7.02 3.53
C ASN A 6 7.19 6.49 3.38
N LEU A 7 6.75 5.72 4.38
CA LEU A 7 5.37 5.21 4.45
C LEU A 7 4.33 6.33 4.35
N GLN A 8 4.61 7.50 4.93
CA GLN A 8 3.73 8.66 4.84
C GLN A 8 3.55 9.10 3.38
N MET A 9 4.64 9.21 2.61
CA MET A 9 4.56 9.60 1.20
C MET A 9 3.76 8.60 0.36
N LEU A 10 3.89 7.30 0.65
CA LEU A 10 3.14 6.27 -0.05
C LEU A 10 1.64 6.32 0.31
N PHE A 11 1.33 6.52 1.59
CA PHE A 11 -0.05 6.75 2.03
C PHE A 11 -0.66 7.98 1.36
N ASP A 12 0.04 9.11 1.37
CA ASP A 12 -0.42 10.36 0.76
C ASP A 12 -0.61 10.20 -0.76
N ALA A 13 0.24 9.42 -1.44
CA ALA A 13 0.07 9.10 -2.86
C ALA A 13 -1.21 8.28 -3.10
N LEU A 14 -1.45 7.23 -2.33
CA LEU A 14 -2.65 6.40 -2.45
C LEU A 14 -3.93 7.14 -2.06
N TYR A 15 -3.83 8.07 -1.11
CA TYR A 15 -4.93 8.96 -0.71
C TYR A 15 -5.32 9.90 -1.86
N ASP A 16 -4.34 10.58 -2.45
CA ASP A 16 -4.57 11.48 -3.59
C ASP A 16 -5.10 10.75 -4.83
N MET A 17 -4.68 9.49 -5.02
CA MET A 17 -5.23 8.61 -6.06
C MET A 17 -6.66 8.13 -5.77
N GLY A 18 -7.23 8.44 -4.61
CA GLY A 18 -8.57 8.03 -4.21
C GLY A 18 -8.71 6.55 -3.85
N VAL A 19 -7.59 5.82 -3.71
CA VAL A 19 -7.58 4.37 -3.44
C VAL A 19 -7.99 4.06 -2.01
N ILE A 20 -7.70 4.96 -1.06
CA ILE A 20 -7.99 4.72 0.37
C ILE A 20 -9.49 4.58 0.65
N GLY A 21 -10.33 5.36 -0.04
CA GLY A 21 -11.79 5.33 0.15
C GLY A 21 -12.39 3.94 -0.09
N PRO A 22 -12.25 3.36 -1.29
CA PRO A 22 -12.71 2.01 -1.61
C PRO A 22 -12.17 0.94 -0.65
N VAL A 23 -10.95 1.10 -0.17
CA VAL A 23 -10.32 0.14 0.76
C VAL A 23 -11.00 0.10 2.12
N LEU A 24 -11.49 1.25 2.62
CA LEU A 24 -12.21 1.31 3.89
C LEU A 24 -13.56 0.57 3.85
N GLU A 25 -14.18 0.51 2.68
CA GLU A 25 -15.48 -0.15 2.46
C GLU A 25 -15.34 -1.61 1.97
N MET A 26 -14.12 -2.06 1.67
CA MET A 26 -13.85 -3.40 1.13
C MET A 26 -14.02 -4.49 2.20
N ASP A 27 -14.32 -5.73 1.79
CA ASP A 27 -14.18 -6.90 2.67
C ASP A 27 -12.70 -7.31 2.74
N TRP A 28 -12.06 -6.93 3.85
CA TRP A 28 -10.63 -7.20 4.06
C TRP A 28 -10.34 -8.70 4.14
N GLN A 29 -11.26 -9.52 4.67
CA GLN A 29 -11.03 -10.95 4.79
C GLN A 29 -11.05 -11.63 3.41
N GLY A 30 -12.01 -11.28 2.56
CA GLY A 30 -12.08 -11.73 1.18
C GLY A 30 -10.85 -11.29 0.38
N ALA A 31 -10.49 -10.01 0.46
CA ALA A 31 -9.34 -9.42 -0.22
C ALA A 31 -8.01 -10.12 0.17
N ILE A 32 -7.78 -10.34 1.46
CA ILE A 32 -6.60 -11.05 1.96
C ILE A 32 -6.56 -12.50 1.45
N LYS A 33 -7.71 -13.18 1.45
CA LYS A 33 -7.80 -14.57 0.95
C LYS A 33 -7.48 -14.65 -0.55
N GLU A 34 -7.93 -13.68 -1.34
CA GLU A 34 -7.60 -13.60 -2.76
C GLU A 34 -6.13 -13.24 -3.00
N MET A 35 -5.58 -12.32 -2.21
CA MET A 35 -4.16 -11.99 -2.20
C MET A 35 -3.28 -13.21 -1.92
N TYR A 36 -3.69 -14.10 -1.00
CA TYR A 36 -2.96 -15.36 -0.76
C TYR A 36 -2.94 -16.31 -1.97
N ASN A 37 -3.92 -16.21 -2.88
CA ASN A 37 -3.95 -17.02 -4.10
C ASN A 37 -3.05 -16.45 -5.21
N ASP A 38 -2.77 -15.14 -5.19
CA ASP A 38 -1.86 -14.48 -6.14
C ASP A 38 -0.96 -13.45 -5.42
N PRO A 39 0.01 -13.92 -4.61
CA PRO A 39 0.86 -13.02 -3.83
C PRO A 39 1.81 -12.20 -4.70
N TYR A 40 2.07 -12.63 -5.94
CA TYR A 40 3.04 -12.01 -6.84
C TYR A 40 2.68 -10.56 -7.16
N ARG A 41 1.39 -10.25 -7.33
CA ARG A 41 0.92 -8.88 -7.59
C ARG A 41 1.25 -7.92 -6.46
N LEU A 42 1.03 -8.35 -5.22
CA LEU A 42 1.39 -7.55 -4.05
C LEU A 42 2.90 -7.33 -4.00
N PHE A 43 3.70 -8.38 -4.22
CA PHE A 43 5.15 -8.26 -4.26
C PHE A 43 5.64 -7.30 -5.34
N GLU A 44 5.05 -7.34 -6.53
CA GLU A 44 5.41 -6.46 -7.64
C GLU A 44 5.11 -5.00 -7.32
N VAL A 45 3.89 -4.70 -6.86
CA VAL A 45 3.52 -3.31 -6.53
C VAL A 45 4.32 -2.78 -5.33
N MET A 46 4.64 -3.62 -4.34
CA MET A 46 5.53 -3.25 -3.24
C MET A 46 6.96 -2.96 -3.70
N ASN A 47 7.50 -3.74 -4.65
CA ASN A 47 8.82 -3.48 -5.22
C ASN A 47 8.85 -2.15 -5.97
N VAL A 48 7.80 -1.84 -6.73
CA VAL A 48 7.64 -0.55 -7.39
C VAL A 48 7.58 0.58 -6.37
N ALA A 49 6.79 0.43 -5.31
CA ALA A 49 6.68 1.43 -4.25
C ALA A 49 8.04 1.70 -3.58
N ASN A 50 8.74 0.64 -3.17
CA ASN A 50 10.06 0.74 -2.52
C ASN A 50 11.14 1.34 -3.44
N SER A 51 11.07 1.08 -4.75
CA SER A 51 12.05 1.58 -5.72
C SER A 51 11.85 3.05 -6.10
N ASN A 52 10.65 3.61 -5.86
CA ASN A 52 10.31 5.00 -6.19
C ASN A 52 10.01 5.85 -4.94
N GLN A 53 10.43 5.38 -3.76
CA GLN A 53 10.17 6.01 -2.45
C GLN A 53 10.74 7.45 -2.27
N TYR A 54 11.55 7.95 -3.20
CA TYR A 54 12.16 9.29 -3.14
C TYR A 54 11.61 10.26 -4.19
N ASP A 55 10.74 9.78 -5.09
CA ASP A 55 10.19 10.56 -6.19
C ASP A 55 8.69 10.30 -6.27
N ARG A 56 7.92 11.19 -5.64
CA ARG A 56 6.47 11.06 -5.51
C ARG A 56 5.77 11.05 -6.86
N GLU A 57 6.18 11.90 -7.79
CA GLU A 57 5.55 11.97 -9.12
C GLU A 57 5.78 10.65 -9.87
N ARG A 58 7.00 10.14 -9.83
CA ARG A 58 7.33 8.85 -10.46
C ARG A 58 6.64 7.67 -9.78
N LEU A 59 6.48 7.71 -8.45
CA LEU A 59 5.72 6.72 -7.71
C LEU A 59 4.27 6.70 -8.18
N VAL A 60 3.59 7.84 -8.19
CA VAL A 60 2.18 7.93 -8.63
C VAL A 60 2.05 7.44 -10.07
N MET A 61 2.88 7.92 -10.99
CA MET A 61 2.86 7.46 -12.40
C MET A 61 3.02 5.94 -12.54
N LYS A 62 3.79 5.29 -11.67
CA LYS A 62 3.95 3.84 -11.68
C LYS A 62 2.77 3.13 -11.02
N LEU A 63 2.25 3.66 -9.92
CA LEU A 63 1.08 3.10 -9.23
C LEU A 63 -0.17 3.14 -10.13
N GLU A 64 -0.37 4.21 -10.91
CA GLU A 64 -1.47 4.32 -11.87
C GLU A 64 -1.49 3.21 -12.95
N THR A 65 -0.39 2.47 -13.14
CA THR A 65 -0.35 1.34 -14.09
C THR A 65 -0.95 0.04 -13.53
N PHE A 66 -1.20 -0.01 -12.23
CA PHE A 66 -1.81 -1.16 -11.56
C PHE A 66 -3.33 -1.02 -11.49
N ASP A 67 -4.01 -2.15 -11.45
CA ASP A 67 -5.45 -2.17 -11.24
C ASP A 67 -5.82 -1.76 -9.80
N GLU A 68 -7.01 -1.20 -9.65
CA GLU A 68 -7.55 -0.68 -8.39
C GLU A 68 -7.47 -1.71 -7.25
N LYS A 69 -7.67 -2.99 -7.57
CA LYS A 69 -7.58 -4.10 -6.61
C LYS A 69 -6.16 -4.31 -6.09
N THR A 70 -5.16 -4.27 -6.98
CA THR A 70 -3.74 -4.36 -6.60
C THR A 70 -3.31 -3.15 -5.76
N LEU A 71 -3.76 -1.95 -6.13
CA LEU A 71 -3.55 -0.74 -5.33
C LEU A 71 -4.25 -0.81 -3.98
N GLY A 72 -5.43 -1.42 -3.92
CA GLY A 72 -6.16 -1.68 -2.69
C GLY A 72 -5.38 -2.59 -1.74
N TYR A 73 -4.77 -3.66 -2.25
CA TYR A 73 -3.89 -4.51 -1.44
C TYR A 73 -2.69 -3.76 -0.89
N LEU A 74 -2.06 -2.90 -1.71
CA LEU A 74 -0.97 -2.05 -1.26
C LEU A 74 -1.43 -1.10 -0.14
N ALA A 75 -2.57 -0.44 -0.30
CA ALA A 75 -3.13 0.45 0.70
C ALA A 75 -3.44 -0.25 2.03
N MET A 76 -3.94 -1.50 1.99
CA MET A 76 -4.14 -2.31 3.19
C MET A 76 -2.83 -2.58 3.93
N GLU A 77 -1.78 -2.99 3.21
CA GLU A 77 -0.47 -3.24 3.81
C GLU A 77 0.18 -1.95 4.34
N VAL A 78 0.03 -0.83 3.64
CA VAL A 78 0.46 0.49 4.13
C VAL A 78 -0.25 0.84 5.43
N ALA A 79 -1.58 0.70 5.49
CA ALA A 79 -2.37 1.02 6.67
C ALA A 79 -1.97 0.14 7.87
N ARG A 80 -1.76 -1.16 7.63
CA ARG A 80 -1.30 -2.11 8.65
C ARG A 80 0.08 -1.74 9.19
N GLU A 81 1.06 -1.52 8.32
CA GLU A 81 2.42 -1.14 8.71
C GLU A 81 2.44 0.23 9.41
N TYR A 82 1.59 1.18 8.99
CA TYR A 82 1.46 2.49 9.62
C TYR A 82 0.90 2.37 11.05
N ALA A 83 -0.15 1.55 11.23
CA ALA A 83 -0.71 1.27 12.56
C ALA A 83 0.30 0.56 13.47
N ASP A 84 1.04 -0.42 12.94
CA ASP A 84 2.09 -1.12 13.68
C ASP A 84 3.27 -0.19 14.06
N PHE A 85 3.63 0.76 13.19
CA PHE A 85 4.68 1.74 13.46
C PHE A 85 4.27 2.73 14.58
N HIS A 86 3.05 3.27 14.52
CA HIS A 86 2.54 4.16 15.56
C HIS A 86 2.35 3.45 16.91
N SER A 87 1.84 2.21 16.89
CA SER A 87 1.70 1.37 18.09
C SER A 87 3.05 1.15 18.79
N ARG A 88 4.14 0.97 18.03
CA ARG A 88 5.49 0.84 18.61
C ARG A 88 6.05 2.15 19.18
N ASN A 89 5.64 3.30 18.67
CA ASN A 89 6.08 4.61 19.16
C ASN A 89 5.30 5.09 20.40
N GLU A 90 4.07 4.62 20.62
CA GLU A 90 3.28 4.96 21.81
C GLU A 90 3.67 4.20 23.08
N VAL A 91 4.51 3.14 22.98
CA VAL A 91 4.92 2.29 24.12
C VAL A 91 6.24 2.76 24.77
N HIS A 92 6.69 4.00 24.51
CA HIS A 92 7.90 4.57 25.13
C HIS A 92 7.65 5.86 25.91
#